data_AF-A0A3D3HWQ4-F1
#
_entry.id   AF-A0A3D3HWQ4-F1
#
_cell.length_a   1.000
_cell.length_b   1.000
_cell.length_c   1.000
_cell.angle_alpha   90.00
_cell.angle_beta   90.00
_cell.angle_gamma   90.00
#
_symmetry.space_group_name_H-M   'P 1'
#
loop_
_entity.id
_entity.type
_entity.pdbx_description
1 polymer ?
#
loop_
_entity_poly.entity_id
_entity_poly.type
_entity_poly.pdbx_seq_one_letter_code
_entity_poly.pdbx_strand_id
1 'polypeptide(L)' 'MGDNRTASLDSRVFGPVNESDIVGRAWVRVWPFARFTFFQRQTYNIELAP' A
#
# COMPACT_ATOMS: atom_id res chain seq x y z
N MET A 1 -4.20 4.12 -1.54
CA MET A 1 -4.78 5.11 -0.61
C MET A 1 -4.26 4.82 0.78
N GLY A 2 -4.14 5.82 1.65
CA GLY A 2 -3.67 5.59 3.01
C GLY A 2 -4.68 4.81 3.84
N ASP A 3 -4.21 4.03 4.81
CA ASP A 3 -5.08 3.23 5.68
C ASP A 3 -5.87 4.10 6.67
N ASN A 4 -5.30 5.22 7.14
CA ASN A 4 -6.01 6.23 7.93
C ASN A 4 -6.87 7.13 7.03
N ARG A 5 -7.98 6.56 6.52
CA ARG A 5 -8.75 7.12 5.40
C ARG A 5 -9.25 8.55 5.61
N THR A 6 -9.57 8.94 6.83
CA THR A 6 -10.14 10.26 7.16
C THR A 6 -9.09 11.37 7.27
N ALA A 7 -7.83 11.01 7.55
CA ALA A 7 -6.75 11.97 7.79
C ALA A 7 -5.56 11.81 6.83
N SER A 8 -5.65 10.94 5.83
CA SER A 8 -4.60 10.73 4.83
C SER A 8 -4.73 11.73 3.69
N LEU A 9 -3.70 12.57 3.50
CA LEU A 9 -3.49 13.30 2.25
C LEU A 9 -2.93 12.30 1.22
N ASP A 10 -3.79 11.79 0.34
CA ASP A 10 -3.41 10.82 -0.69
C ASP A 10 -3.96 11.21 -2.08
N SER A 11 -3.86 10.29 -3.04
CA SER A 11 -4.26 10.50 -4.43
C SER A 11 -5.70 10.95 -4.65
N ARG A 12 -6.60 10.84 -3.65
CA ARG A 12 -7.92 11.48 -3.72
C ARG A 12 -7.84 13.00 -3.82
N VAL A 13 -6.77 13.60 -3.30
CA VAL A 13 -6.57 15.05 -3.24
C VAL A 13 -5.57 15.50 -4.30
N PHE A 14 -4.43 14.80 -4.46
CA PHE A 14 -3.36 15.21 -5.38
C PHE A 14 -3.26 14.41 -6.68
N GLY A 15 -4.11 13.40 -6.89
CA GLY A 15 -4.09 12.56 -8.10
C GLY A 15 -3.08 11.40 -8.05
N PRO A 16 -2.90 10.69 -9.17
CA PRO A 16 -2.00 9.53 -9.25
C PRO A 16 -0.52 9.92 -9.11
N VAL A 17 0.32 8.99 -8.66
CA VAL A 17 1.78 9.13 -8.54
C VAL A 17 2.44 8.46 -9.74
N ASN A 18 3.50 9.06 -10.30
CA ASN A 18 4.24 8.48 -11.42
C ASN A 18 5.00 7.23 -10.97
N GLU A 19 5.13 6.25 -11.88
CA GLU A 19 5.83 5.00 -11.59
C GLU A 19 7.31 5.21 -11.25
N SER A 20 7.95 6.21 -11.86
CA SER A 20 9.34 6.59 -11.58
C SER A 20 9.58 7.04 -10.14
N ASP A 21 8.52 7.50 -9.45
CA ASP A 21 8.61 8.00 -8.08
C ASP A 21 8.45 6.86 -7.05
N ILE A 22 8.19 5.62 -7.50
CA ILE A 22 8.02 4.45 -6.63
C ILE A 22 9.39 3.86 -6.29
N VAL A 23 9.84 4.10 -5.06
CA VAL A 23 11.13 3.58 -4.57
C VAL A 23 11.08 2.08 -4.22
N GLY A 24 9.94 1.59 -3.70
CA GLY A 24 9.82 0.19 -3.27
C GLY A 24 8.51 -0.16 -2.57
N ARG A 25 8.43 -1.38 -2.03
CA ARG A 25 7.25 -1.92 -1.32
C ARG A 25 7.58 -2.25 0.13
N ALA A 26 6.64 -1.99 1.05
CA ALA A 26 6.72 -2.51 2.41
C ALA A 26 6.31 -4.00 2.44
N TRP A 27 7.30 -4.90 2.53
CA TRP A 27 7.09 -6.36 2.53
C TRP A 27 7.49 -7.05 3.85
N VAL A 28 8.04 -6.29 4.81
CA VAL A 28 8.40 -6.79 6.13
C VAL A 28 8.04 -5.78 7.21
N ARG A 29 7.55 -6.26 8.35
CA ARG A 29 7.47 -5.51 9.60
C ARG A 29 8.49 -6.08 10.56
N VAL A 30 9.52 -5.29 10.85
CA VAL A 30 10.62 -5.71 11.75
C VAL A 30 10.29 -5.38 13.22
N TRP A 31 9.58 -4.27 13.46
CA TRP A 31 9.25 -3.79 14.82
C TRP A 31 7.73 -3.72 15.05
N PRO A 32 7.26 -4.00 16.29
CA PRO A 32 8.00 -4.60 17.41
C PRO A 32 8.41 -6.04 17.11
N PHE A 33 9.53 -6.50 17.69
CA PHE A 33 10.11 -7.82 17.36
C PHE A 33 9.14 -8.98 17.62
N ALA A 34 8.30 -8.88 18.65
CA ALA A 34 7.24 -9.86 18.93
C ALA A 34 6.18 -9.96 17.82
N ARG A 35 6.14 -9.01 16.89
CA ARG A 35 5.24 -8.94 15.74
C ARG A 35 6.00 -8.92 14.42
N PHE A 36 7.20 -9.50 14.39
CA PHE A 36 7.97 -9.68 13.16
C PHE A 36 7.11 -10.42 12.13
N THR A 37 7.02 -9.90 10.89
CA THR A 37 6.12 -10.45 9.87
C THR A 37 6.62 -10.16 8.46
N PHE A 38 6.58 -11.15 7.58
CA PHE A 38 6.71 -10.96 6.14
C PHE A 38 5.32 -10.89 5.50
N PHE A 39 5.05 -9.82 4.75
CA PHE A 39 3.78 -9.66 4.05
C PHE A 39 3.82 -10.33 2.69
N GLN A 40 2.81 -11.14 2.40
CA GLN A 40 2.61 -11.69 1.06
C GLN A 40 2.03 -10.63 0.14
N ARG A 41 2.33 -10.74 -1.16
CA ARG A 41 1.69 -9.92 -2.20
C ARG A 41 0.18 -10.12 -2.08
N GLN A 42 -0.55 -9.01 -1.92
CA GLN A 42 -2.01 -9.05 -1.92
C GLN A 42 -2.48 -9.41 -3.33
N THR A 43 -3.19 -10.53 -3.44
CA THR A 43 -3.93 -10.90 -4.66
C THR A 43 -5.33 -10.35 -4.51
N TYR A 44 -5.68 -9.39 -5.35
CA TYR A 44 -7.05 -8.89 -5.40
C TYR A 44 -7.81 -9.71 -6.44
N ASN A 45 -8.96 -10.24 -6.04
CA ASN A 45 -9.91 -10.82 -6.97
C ASN A 45 -10.66 -9.67 -7.65
N ILE A 46 -9.95 -8.97 -8.52
CA ILE A 46 -10.55 -8.03 -9.46
C ILE A 46 -11.08 -8.87 -10.61
N GLU A 47 -12.39 -9.16 -10.57
CA GLU A 47 -13.11 -9.49 -11.78
C GLU A 47 -12.97 -8.29 -12.71
N LEU A 48 -12.19 -8.44 -13.77
CA LEU A 48 -12.18 -7.47 -14.85
C LEU A 48 -13.61 -7.48 -15.39
N ALA A 49 -14.38 -6.43 -15.09
CA ALA A 49 -15.61 -6.17 -15.82
C ALA A 49 -15.26 -6.21 -17.32
N PRO A 50 -16.08 -6.89 -18.15
CA PRO A 50 -15.79 -7.09 -19.57
C PRO A 50 -15.53 -5.77 -20.30
#